data_AF-A0A0A0ETJ8-F1
#
_entry.id   AF-A0A0A0ETJ8-F1
#
_cell.length_a   1.000
_cell.length_b   1.000
_cell.length_c   1.000
_cell.angle_alpha   90.00
_cell.angle_beta   90.00
_cell.angle_gamma   90.00
#
_symmetry.space_group_name_H-M   'P 1'
#
loop_
_entity.id
_entity.type
_entity.pdbx_description
1 polymer ?
#
loop_
_entity_poly.entity_id
_entity_poly.type
_entity_poly.pdbx_seq_one_letter_code
_entity_poly.pdbx_strand_id
1 'polypeptide(L)'
;MRDRMESDDLKEIRDLFEQAEREEDLDVKLAALRDAISTFASFTADSSSDAGDVAIAKNLHDTYLRRITKQITSAKKMNSSTFYGYLSLLLFKPNFHTKQLLSNDPDMSDAYAKLWERYQGFVRL
;
A
#
# COMPACT_ATOMS: atom_id res chain seq x y z
N MET A 1 6.84 27.78 17.46
CA MET A 1 6.61 26.78 16.40
C MET A 1 5.11 26.75 16.18
N ARG A 2 4.62 27.13 14.99
CA ARG A 2 3.18 27.03 14.68
C ARG A 2 2.86 25.54 14.56
N ASP A 3 1.89 25.04 15.33
CA ASP A 3 1.25 23.77 15.02
C ASP A 3 0.75 23.85 13.59
N ARG A 4 1.34 23.02 12.73
CA ARG A 4 0.93 22.93 11.34
C ARG A 4 -0.36 22.15 11.32
N MET A 5 -1.46 22.81 10.98
CA MET A 5 -2.74 22.15 10.83
C MET A 5 -2.67 21.26 9.59
N GLU A 6 -2.86 19.97 9.79
CA GLU A 6 -2.94 18.96 8.74
C GLU A 6 -4.10 19.32 7.77
N SER A 7 -3.86 19.19 6.47
CA SER A 7 -4.93 19.33 5.47
C SER A 7 -6.00 18.25 5.66
N ASP A 8 -7.26 18.59 5.35
CA ASP A 8 -8.37 17.64 5.40
C ASP A 8 -8.10 16.40 4.53
N ASP A 9 -7.44 16.59 3.38
CA ASP A 9 -7.04 15.49 2.49
C ASP A 9 -6.02 14.55 3.15
N LEU A 10 -4.99 15.08 3.83
CA LEU A 10 -4.01 14.24 4.50
C LEU A 10 -4.64 13.47 5.67
N LYS A 11 -5.58 14.10 6.38
CA LYS A 11 -6.36 13.45 7.43
C LYS A 11 -7.22 12.32 6.88
N GLU A 12 -7.93 12.56 5.76
CA GLU A 12 -8.73 11.54 5.08
C GLU A 12 -7.86 10.34 4.66
N ILE A 13 -6.69 10.61 4.05
CA ILE A 13 -5.74 9.56 3.67
C ILE A 13 -5.32 8.75 4.89
N ARG A 14 -5.02 9.40 6.02
CA ARG A 14 -4.68 8.71 7.27
C ARG A 14 -5.81 7.81 7.73
N ASP A 15 -7.02 8.34 7.82
CA ASP A 15 -8.19 7.63 8.32
C ASP A 15 -8.49 6.39 7.44
N LEU A 16 -8.40 6.52 6.12
CA LEU A 16 -8.61 5.42 5.17
C LEU A 16 -7.56 4.30 5.34
N PHE A 17 -6.29 4.66 5.48
CA PHE A 17 -5.27 3.64 5.71
C PHE A 17 -5.38 2.97 7.08
N GLU A 18 -5.70 3.73 8.13
CA GLU A 18 -5.93 3.17 9.47
C GLU A 18 -7.13 2.23 9.49
N GLN A 19 -8.21 2.61 8.79
CA GLN A 19 -9.38 1.74 8.63
C GLN A 19 -8.97 0.44 7.95
N ALA A 20 -8.25 0.51 6.83
CA ALA A 20 -7.78 -0.67 6.14
C ALA A 20 -6.88 -1.56 7.01
N GLU A 21 -6.10 -0.97 7.93
CA GLU A 21 -5.27 -1.75 8.85
C GLU A 21 -6.09 -2.59 9.82
N ARG A 22 -7.18 -2.01 10.35
CA ARG A 22 -8.05 -2.64 11.34
C ARG A 22 -8.85 -3.81 10.77
N GLU A 23 -9.04 -3.86 9.46
CA GLU A 23 -9.72 -4.97 8.81
C GLU A 23 -8.93 -6.28 8.94
N GLU A 24 -9.52 -7.32 9.52
CA GLU A 24 -8.88 -8.64 9.61
C GLU A 24 -9.13 -9.49 8.36
N ASP A 25 -10.28 -9.27 7.72
CA ASP A 25 -10.63 -9.94 6.47
C ASP A 25 -9.81 -9.36 5.30
N LEU A 26 -9.08 -10.23 4.61
CA LEU A 26 -8.16 -9.84 3.55
C LEU A 26 -8.87 -9.30 2.30
N ASP A 27 -10.13 -9.69 2.04
CA ASP A 27 -10.92 -9.15 0.93
C ASP A 27 -11.45 -7.75 1.26
N VAL A 28 -11.93 -7.55 2.49
CA VAL A 28 -12.40 -6.23 2.95
C VAL A 28 -11.22 -5.26 3.06
N LYS A 29 -10.09 -5.70 3.63
CA LYS A 29 -8.84 -4.94 3.68
C LYS A 29 -8.38 -4.51 2.29
N LEU A 30 -8.49 -5.40 1.30
CA LEU A 30 -8.09 -5.10 -0.08
C LEU A 30 -8.93 -3.97 -0.68
N ALA A 31 -10.25 -3.98 -0.44
CA ALA A 31 -11.14 -2.93 -0.88
C ALA A 31 -10.79 -1.59 -0.22
N ALA A 32 -10.63 -1.57 1.12
CA ALA A 32 -10.26 -0.36 1.85
C ALA A 32 -8.90 0.21 1.42
N LEU A 33 -7.92 -0.64 1.15
CA LEU A 33 -6.61 -0.20 0.62
C LEU A 33 -6.71 0.40 -0.78
N ARG A 34 -7.62 -0.07 -1.64
CA ARG A 34 -7.81 0.52 -2.97
C ARG A 34 -8.30 1.96 -2.86
N ASP A 35 -9.23 2.21 -1.95
CA ASP A 35 -9.77 3.55 -1.72
C ASP A 35 -8.66 4.46 -1.16
N ALA A 36 -7.95 4.00 -0.13
CA ALA A 36 -6.82 4.74 0.46
C ALA A 36 -5.74 5.10 -0.57
N ILE A 37 -5.33 4.14 -1.42
CA ILE A 37 -4.33 4.36 -2.46
C ILE A 37 -4.85 5.31 -3.55
N SER A 38 -6.14 5.24 -3.89
CA SER A 38 -6.75 6.13 -4.88
C SER A 38 -6.78 7.58 -4.40
N THR A 39 -7.19 7.82 -3.15
CA THR A 39 -7.19 9.14 -2.53
C THR A 39 -5.75 9.67 -2.41
N PHE A 40 -4.81 8.84 -1.95
CA PHE A 40 -3.38 9.17 -1.92
C PHE A 40 -2.81 9.57 -3.29
N ALA A 41 -3.13 8.80 -4.34
CA ALA A 41 -2.64 9.09 -5.69
C ALA A 41 -3.18 10.42 -6.22
N SER A 42 -4.45 10.72 -5.93
CA SER A 42 -5.07 11.99 -6.32
C SER A 42 -4.42 13.17 -5.60
N PHE A 43 -4.24 13.06 -4.28
CA PHE A 43 -3.61 14.09 -3.44
C PHE A 43 -2.16 14.38 -3.83
N THR A 44 -1.37 13.33 -4.12
CA THR A 44 0.05 13.49 -4.47
C THR A 44 0.30 13.88 -5.92
N ALA A 45 -0.69 13.73 -6.80
CA ALA A 45 -0.64 14.22 -8.18
C ALA A 45 -1.02 15.70 -8.29
N ASP A 46 -1.75 16.24 -7.32
CA ASP A 46 -2.10 17.66 -7.26
C ASP A 46 -0.87 18.50 -6.88
N SER A 47 -0.44 19.34 -7.83
CA SER A 47 0.70 20.24 -7.64
C SER A 47 0.41 21.41 -6.70
N SER A 48 -0.86 21.64 -6.33
CA SER A 48 -1.27 22.63 -5.35
C SER A 48 -1.18 22.11 -3.91
N SER A 49 -1.02 20.80 -3.72
CA SER A 49 -0.83 20.17 -2.42
C SER A 49 0.45 20.63 -1.74
N ASP A 50 0.37 20.80 -0.43
CA ASP A 50 1.52 21.20 0.36
C ASP A 50 2.60 20.10 0.38
N ALA A 51 3.85 20.49 0.11
CA ALA A 51 4.97 19.54 -0.03
C ALA A 51 5.27 18.74 1.25
N GLY A 52 5.05 19.31 2.43
CA GLY A 52 5.23 18.61 3.70
C GLY A 52 4.11 17.61 3.97
N ASP A 53 2.87 17.95 3.61
CA ASP A 53 1.75 17.01 3.75
C ASP A 53 1.88 15.85 2.75
N VAL A 54 2.32 16.14 1.52
CA VAL A 54 2.68 15.12 0.51
C VAL A 54 3.78 14.19 1.03
N ALA A 55 4.79 14.72 1.73
CA ALA A 55 5.85 13.89 2.32
C ALA A 55 5.31 12.96 3.43
N ILE A 56 4.40 13.46 4.28
CA ILE A 56 3.74 12.65 5.31
C ILE A 56 2.87 11.56 4.66
N ALA A 57 2.07 11.90 3.66
CA ALA A 57 1.23 10.96 2.93
C ALA A 57 2.07 9.82 2.31
N LYS A 58 3.24 10.15 1.72
CA LYS A 58 4.17 9.17 1.15
C LYS A 58 4.73 8.22 2.21
N ASN A 59 5.19 8.75 3.33
CA ASN A 59 5.69 7.92 4.44
C ASN A 59 4.60 6.99 5.00
N LEU A 60 3.37 7.48 5.06
CA LEU A 60 2.22 6.69 5.49
C LEU A 60 1.96 5.55 4.51
N HIS A 61 1.83 5.86 3.22
CA HIS A 61 1.65 4.88 2.15
C HIS A 61 2.76 3.80 2.17
N ASP A 62 4.03 4.19 2.30
CA ASP A 62 5.16 3.26 2.38
C ASP A 62 5.09 2.35 3.60
N THR A 63 4.69 2.89 4.75
CA THR A 63 4.49 2.10 5.98
C THR A 63 3.42 1.03 5.76
N TYR A 64 2.30 1.41 5.17
CA TYR A 64 1.20 0.47 4.90
C TYR A 64 1.57 -0.56 3.84
N LEU A 65 2.28 -0.17 2.78
CA LEU A 65 2.80 -1.11 1.80
C LEU A 65 3.70 -2.17 2.43
N ARG A 66 4.65 -1.78 3.29
CA ARG A 66 5.52 -2.74 3.99
C ARG A 66 4.70 -3.70 4.85
N ARG A 67 3.74 -3.19 5.62
CA ARG A 67 2.89 -4.01 6.48
C ARG A 67 2.05 -5.00 5.68
N ILE A 68 1.36 -4.54 4.64
CA ILE A 68 0.48 -5.41 3.86
C ILE A 68 1.26 -6.50 3.11
N THR A 69 2.43 -6.18 2.54
CA THR A 69 3.27 -7.19 1.89
C THR A 69 3.75 -8.26 2.87
N LYS A 70 4.13 -7.89 4.10
CA LYS A 70 4.46 -8.86 5.17
C LYS A 70 3.24 -9.71 5.56
N GLN A 71 2.05 -9.14 5.64
CA GLN A 71 0.81 -9.87 5.95
C GLN A 71 0.44 -10.87 4.85
N ILE A 72 0.45 -10.46 3.59
CA ILE A 72 0.12 -11.33 2.45
C ILE A 72 1.10 -12.49 2.33
N THR A 73 2.41 -12.22 2.46
CA THR A 73 3.45 -13.27 2.38
C THR A 73 3.34 -14.27 3.53
N SER A 74 2.86 -13.84 4.70
CA SER A 74 2.63 -14.70 5.87
C SER A 74 1.27 -15.39 5.89
N ALA A 75 0.32 -14.98 5.03
CA ALA A 75 -1.04 -15.50 5.02
C ALA A 75 -1.09 -16.96 4.52
N LYS A 76 -1.37 -17.90 5.44
CA LYS A 76 -1.45 -19.35 5.17
C LYS A 76 -2.55 -19.73 4.19
N LYS A 77 -3.66 -18.99 4.19
CA LYS A 77 -4.81 -19.23 3.30
C LYS A 77 -5.27 -17.88 2.74
N MET A 78 -5.37 -17.82 1.42
CA MET A 78 -5.88 -16.68 0.67
C MET A 78 -6.43 -17.25 -0.63
N ASN A 79 -7.63 -16.81 -1.02
CA ASN A 79 -8.18 -17.24 -2.31
C ASN A 79 -7.43 -16.54 -3.45
N SER A 80 -7.44 -17.15 -4.64
CA SER A 80 -6.68 -16.64 -5.78
C SER A 80 -7.11 -15.22 -6.18
N SER A 81 -8.40 -14.88 -6.06
CA SER A 81 -8.94 -13.57 -6.42
C SER A 81 -8.40 -12.45 -5.52
N THR A 82 -8.43 -12.67 -4.20
CA THR A 82 -7.81 -11.78 -3.20
C THR A 82 -6.32 -11.60 -3.49
N PHE A 83 -5.62 -12.71 -3.76
CA PHE A 83 -4.20 -12.71 -4.03
C PHE A 83 -3.85 -11.91 -5.28
N TYR A 84 -4.55 -12.11 -6.40
CA TYR A 84 -4.39 -11.30 -7.60
C TYR A 84 -4.76 -9.84 -7.38
N GLY A 85 -5.75 -9.57 -6.53
CA GLY A 85 -6.10 -8.23 -6.10
C GLY A 85 -4.92 -7.51 -5.44
N TYR A 86 -4.26 -8.15 -4.48
CA TYR A 86 -3.06 -7.59 -3.86
C TYR A 86 -1.86 -7.51 -4.81
N LEU A 87 -1.65 -8.50 -5.66
CA LEU A 87 -0.63 -8.44 -6.72
C LEU A 87 -0.87 -7.26 -7.66
N SER A 88 -2.12 -6.96 -8.01
CA SER A 88 -2.44 -5.81 -8.88
C SER A 88 -2.05 -4.48 -8.24
N LEU A 89 -2.23 -4.36 -6.92
CA LEU A 89 -1.81 -3.21 -6.14
C LEU A 89 -0.29 -3.11 -6.01
N LEU A 90 0.39 -4.24 -5.77
CA LEU A 90 1.81 -4.27 -5.43
C LEU A 90 2.74 -4.37 -6.66
N LEU A 91 2.37 -5.15 -7.69
CA LEU A 91 3.22 -5.51 -8.83
C LEU A 91 2.87 -4.80 -10.13
N PHE A 92 1.58 -4.56 -10.39
CA PHE A 92 1.11 -4.12 -11.72
C PHE A 92 0.76 -2.63 -11.80
N LYS A 93 0.46 -1.99 -10.67
CA LYS A 93 0.51 -0.54 -10.51
C LYS A 93 1.67 -0.08 -9.60
N PRO A 94 2.93 -0.51 -9.82
CA PRO A 94 4.03 0.08 -9.09
C PRO A 94 4.16 1.50 -9.64
N ASN A 95 3.58 2.46 -8.92
CA ASN A 95 3.97 3.84 -9.10
C ASN A 95 5.51 3.89 -8.89
N PHE A 96 6.15 4.94 -9.42
CA PHE A 96 7.59 5.16 -9.24
C PHE A 96 8.06 4.96 -7.79
N HIS A 97 7.17 5.23 -6.84
CA HIS A 97 7.36 5.08 -5.41
C HIS A 97 7.53 3.62 -4.94
N THR A 98 6.69 2.67 -5.39
CA THR A 98 6.86 1.25 -5.03
C THR A 98 8.18 0.68 -5.55
N LYS A 99 8.63 1.08 -6.74
CA LYS A 99 9.95 0.68 -7.27
C LYS A 99 11.09 1.25 -6.44
N GLN A 100 11.00 2.51 -6.02
CA GLN A 100 11.96 3.11 -5.09
C GLN A 100 11.98 2.36 -3.75
N LEU A 101 10.81 2.02 -3.22
CA LEU A 101 10.69 1.30 -1.96
C LEU A 101 11.40 -0.07 -2.04
N LEU A 102 11.19 -0.82 -3.12
CA LEU A 102 11.87 -2.10 -3.35
C LEU A 102 13.39 -1.97 -3.48
N SER A 103 13.87 -0.88 -4.09
CA SER A 103 15.31 -0.64 -4.23
C SER A 103 15.98 -0.20 -2.93
N ASN A 104 15.24 0.44 -2.02
CA ASN A 104 15.78 1.04 -0.80
C ASN A 104 15.52 0.20 0.45
N ASP A 105 14.64 -0.80 0.38
CA ASP A 105 14.26 -1.67 1.49
C ASP A 105 14.52 -3.16 1.17
N PRO A 106 15.61 -3.75 1.71
CA PRO A 106 15.90 -5.17 1.54
C PRO A 106 14.79 -6.10 2.04
N ASP A 107 14.09 -5.74 3.13
CA ASP A 107 12.97 -6.54 3.65
C ASP A 107 11.82 -6.59 2.65
N MET A 108 11.54 -5.44 2.02
CA MET A 108 10.49 -5.34 1.02
C MET A 108 10.87 -6.12 -0.25
N SER A 109 12.14 -6.08 -0.64
CA SER A 109 12.66 -6.86 -1.77
C SER A 109 12.50 -8.37 -1.55
N ASP A 110 12.88 -8.88 -0.37
CA ASP A 110 12.70 -10.29 -0.01
C ASP A 110 11.21 -10.68 0.05
N ALA A 111 10.37 -9.85 0.68
CA ALA A 111 8.94 -10.09 0.74
C ALA A 111 8.29 -10.10 -0.67
N TYR A 112 8.77 -9.23 -1.56
CA TYR A 112 8.34 -9.18 -2.95
C TYR A 112 8.76 -10.44 -3.73
N ALA A 113 9.99 -10.93 -3.52
CA ALA A 113 10.45 -12.16 -4.13
C ALA A 113 9.59 -13.37 -3.71
N LYS A 114 9.29 -13.49 -2.42
CA LYS A 114 8.38 -14.53 -1.89
C LYS A 114 6.97 -14.43 -2.48
N LEU A 115 6.48 -13.19 -2.66
CA LEU A 115 5.18 -12.95 -3.29
C LEU A 115 5.19 -13.41 -4.77
N TRP A 116 6.29 -13.16 -5.49
CA TRP A 116 6.48 -13.60 -6.87
C TRP A 116 6.57 -15.13 -6.98
N GLU A 117 7.30 -15.80 -6.10
CA GLU A 117 7.36 -17.27 -6.04
C GLU A 117 5.98 -17.89 -5.83
N ARG A 118 5.19 -17.31 -4.90
CA ARG A 118 3.82 -17.74 -4.64
C ARG A 118 2.92 -17.57 -5.88
N TYR A 119 3.08 -16.47 -6.62
CA TYR A 119 2.38 -16.25 -7.91
C TYR A 119 2.73 -17.32 -8.94
N GLN A 120 4.01 -17.65 -9.10
CA GLN A 120 4.44 -18.73 -10.01
C GLN A 120 3.81 -20.08 -9.61
N GLY A 121 3.64 -20.33 -8.31
CA GLY A 121 2.92 -21.50 -7.82
C GLY A 121 1.44 -21.54 -8.21
N PHE A 122 0.74 -20.39 -8.17
CA PHE A 122 -0.66 -20.29 -8.60
C PHE A 122 -0.86 -20.47 -10.12
N VAL A 123 0.08 -20.00 -10.94
CA VAL A 123 -0.02 -20.05 -12.42
C VAL A 123 0.33 -21.44 -12.98
N ARG A 124 1.05 -22.27 -12.21
CA ARG A 124 1.44 -23.64 -12.62
C ARG A 124 0.40 -24.71 -12.28
N LEU A 125 -0.70 -24.34 -11.65
CA LEU A 125 -1.88 -25.19 -11.36
C LEU A 125 -2.95 -25.01 -12.44
#